data_AF-A0A6B1FA88-F1
#
_entry.id   AF-A0A6B1FA88-F1
#
_cell.length_a   1.000
_cell.length_b   1.000
_cell.length_c   1.000
_cell.angle_alpha   90.00
_cell.angle_beta   90.00
_cell.angle_gamma   90.00
#
_symmetry.space_group_name_H-M   'P 1'
#
loop_
_entity.id
_entity.type
_entity.pdbx_description
1 polymer ?
#
loop_
_entity_poly.entity_id
_entity_poly.type
_entity_poly.pdbx_seq_one_letter_code
_entity_poly.pdbx_strand_id
1 'polypeptide(L)' 'MRVAIVGAGLAGLAAAVELADAGHQVDLYEGRSFV' A
#
# COMPACT_ATOMS: atom_id res chain seq x y z
N MET A 1 -13.52 3.25 1.65
CA MET A 1 -12.79 3.53 2.90
C MET A 1 -11.40 4.03 2.54
N ARG A 2 -10.78 4.87 3.38
CA ARG A 2 -9.38 5.29 3.20
C ARG A 2 -8.47 4.39 4.03
N VAL A 3 -7.41 3.88 3.42
CA VAL A 3 -6.46 2.96 4.07
C VAL A 3 -5.04 3.49 3.89
N ALA A 4 -4.28 3.56 4.97
CA ALA A 4 -2.85 3.86 4.93
C ALA A 4 -2.06 2.57 5.15
N ILE A 5 -1.12 2.28 4.25
CA ILE A 5 -0.20 1.13 4.35
C ILE A 5 1.20 1.66 4.61
N VAL A 6 1.87 1.13 5.64
CA VAL A 6 3.25 1.50 6.00
C VAL A 6 4.17 0.31 5.72
N GLY A 7 5.08 0.49 4.76
CA GLY A 7 6.00 -0.50 4.22
C GLY A 7 5.59 -0.96 2.81
N ALA A 8 6.41 -0.66 1.80
CA ALA A 8 6.25 -1.06 0.40
C ALA A 8 7.04 -2.33 0.03
N GLY A 9 7.18 -3.26 0.99
CA GLY A 9 7.65 -4.61 0.70
C GLY A 9 6.59 -5.46 0.00
N LEU A 10 6.92 -6.73 -0.31
CA LEU A 10 6.02 -7.65 -1.02
C LEU A 10 4.62 -7.73 -0.38
N ALA A 11 4.55 -7.86 0.93
CA ALA A 11 3.28 -7.94 1.65
C ALA A 11 2.46 -6.64 1.56
N GLY A 12 3.12 -5.48 1.71
CA GLY A 12 2.46 -4.19 1.66
C GLY A 12 1.91 -3.88 0.27
N LEU A 13 2.67 -4.20 -0.78
CA LEU A 13 2.23 -4.06 -2.17
C LEU A 13 1.08 -5.02 -2.51
N ALA A 14 1.17 -6.30 -2.11
CA ALA A 14 0.10 -7.26 -2.32
C ALA A 14 -1.21 -6.79 -1.66
N ALA A 15 -1.13 -6.35 -0.40
CA ALA A 15 -2.29 -5.79 0.30
C ALA A 15 -2.83 -4.52 -0.35
N ALA A 16 -1.96 -3.64 -0.87
CA ALA A 16 -2.36 -2.42 -1.55
C ALA A 16 -3.18 -2.72 -2.81
N VAL A 17 -2.78 -3.73 -3.60
CA VAL A 17 -3.49 -4.15 -4.81
C VAL A 17 -4.89 -4.67 -4.47
N GLU A 18 -4.98 -5.63 -3.54
CA GLU A 18 -6.27 -6.22 -3.14
C GLU A 18 -7.25 -5.15 -2.63
N LEU A 19 -6.76 -4.21 -1.81
CA LEU A 19 -7.59 -3.13 -1.27
C LEU A 19 -7.98 -2.10 -2.33
N ALA A 20 -7.11 -1.82 -3.30
CA ALA A 20 -7.42 -0.95 -4.42
C ALA A 20 -8.49 -1.58 -5.33
N ASP A 21 -8.37 -2.87 -5.65
CA ASP A 21 -9.35 -3.62 -6.44
C ASP A 21 -10.71 -3.71 -5.75
N ALA A 22 -10.73 -3.77 -4.41
CA ALA A 22 -11.94 -3.66 -3.60
C ALA A 22 -12.57 -2.24 -3.59
N GLY A 23 -11.98 -1.27 -4.30
CA GLY A 23 -12.48 0.10 -4.41
C GLY A 23 -12.13 0.99 -3.22
N HIS A 24 -11.10 0.63 -2.44
CA HIS A 24 -10.61 1.48 -1.37
C HIS A 24 -9.59 2.50 -1.88
N GLN A 25 -9.56 3.67 -1.24
CA GLN A 25 -8.55 4.69 -1.53
C GLN A 25 -7.34 4.40 -0.63
N VAL A 26 -6.24 3.98 -1.25
CA VAL A 26 -5.04 3.49 -0.54
C VAL A 26 -3.90 4.49 -0.68
N ASP A 27 -3.33 4.90 0.45
CA ASP A 27 -2.10 5.69 0.52
C ASP A 27 -0.96 4.77 1.04
N LEU A 28 0.12 4.62 0.27
CA LEU A 28 1.27 3.75 0.60
C LEU A 28 2.49 4.59 0.99
N TYR A 29 3.12 4.25 2.10
CA TYR A 29 4.31 4.92 2.63
C TYR A 29 5.46 3.93 2.76
N GLU A 30 6.66 4.31 2.33
CA GLU A 30 7.89 3.54 2.52
C GLU A 30 8.96 4.45 3.13
N GLY A 31 9.67 3.94 4.14
CA GLY A 31 10.71 4.69 4.84
C GLY A 31 12.07 4.62 4.15
N ARG A 32 12.29 3.61 3.31
CA ARG A 32 13.50 3.48 2.49
C ARG A 32 13.36 4.29 1.22
N SER A 33 14.37 5.12 0.94
CA SER A 33 14.51 5.71 -0.39
C SER A 33 14.64 4.60 -1.43
N PHE A 34 13.90 4.73 -2.53
CA PHE A 34 14.15 3.91 -3.70
C PHE A 34 15.50 4.31 -4.31
N VAL A 35 16.33 3.33 -4.65
CA VAL A 35 17.63 3.52 -5.32
C VAL A 35 17.51 3.22 -6.80
#